data_AF-A0A1B6L1C8-F1
#
_entry.id   AF-A0A1B6L1C8-F1
#
_cell.length_a   1.000
_cell.length_b   1.000
_cell.length_c   1.000
_cell.angle_alpha   90.00
_cell.angle_beta   90.00
_cell.angle_gamma   90.00
#
_symmetry.space_group_name_H-M   'P 1'
#
loop_
_entity.id
_entity.type
_entity.pdbx_description
1 polymer ?
#
loop_
_entity_poly.entity_id
_entity_poly.type
_entity_poly.pdbx_seq_one_letter_code
_entity_poly.pdbx_strand_id
1 'polypeptide(L)'
;IYCVYSVSIPKAQVKFIKFRDFKNMDETAFMSDILSFPWQNIENLESVDEMVDKFNQSIIDVYDKHAPYVTKRINKRHPVPWITNEILSLMARRDSLYRRARRSRDHLLMDQYRHLRNRIKQLLRNARLRYTRRLFENRKQSSSDLWRKVKSLGVGKQRIPQPVHIPLNELNTYFTSCSQNVNLDIVNDYFSHLLNKPDHRRDYPEFIFKPVIQGDVLKAIHRIRSNAVGYDNIPIRLIKNILFAVLPIVTFIFNTSILNVVYSHLNGSLPLSTLLIRSQHQQHVLITGR
;
A
#
# COMPACT_ATOMS: atom_id res chain seq x y z
N ILE A 1 43.32 -7.69 11.40
CA ILE A 1 42.66 -6.40 11.06
C ILE A 1 41.25 -6.43 11.65
N TYR A 2 40.90 -5.50 12.54
CA TYR A 2 39.52 -5.38 13.07
C TYR A 2 38.96 -3.99 12.74
N CYS A 3 37.65 -3.92 12.49
CA CYS A 3 36.95 -2.67 12.22
C CYS A 3 36.13 -2.28 13.45
N VAL A 4 36.30 -1.04 13.92
CA VAL A 4 35.50 -0.46 15.01
C VAL A 4 34.46 0.45 14.38
N TYR A 5 33.18 0.10 14.51
CA TYR A 5 32.07 0.88 13.97
C TYR A 5 31.20 1.45 15.10
N SER A 6 31.03 2.77 15.13
CA SER A 6 30.17 3.44 16.10
C SER A 6 28.69 3.28 15.71
N VAL A 7 28.06 2.24 16.25
CA VAL A 7 26.65 1.95 16.01
C VAL A 7 25.77 2.97 16.75
N SER A 8 25.31 4.00 16.02
CA SER A 8 24.23 4.88 16.48
C SER A 8 22.89 4.30 16.03
N ILE A 9 22.04 3.97 17.00
CA ILE A 9 20.70 3.46 16.69
C ILE A 9 19.85 4.69 16.37
N PRO A 10 19.27 4.80 15.17
CA PRO A 10 18.47 5.95 14.79
C PRO A 10 17.35 6.17 15.81
N LYS A 11 17.18 7.41 16.26
CA LYS A 11 16.01 7.76 17.08
C LYS A 11 14.77 7.48 16.26
N ALA A 12 13.79 6.79 16.86
CA ALA A 12 12.51 6.55 16.21
C ALA A 12 11.87 7.92 15.88
N GLN A 13 11.73 8.22 14.59
CA GLN A 13 11.01 9.40 14.16
C GLN A 13 9.52 9.23 14.47
N VAL A 14 8.90 10.31 14.93
CA VAL A 14 7.45 10.35 15.13
C VAL A 14 6.81 10.22 13.76
N LYS A 15 6.05 9.16 13.54
CA LYS A 15 5.31 8.94 12.30
C LYS A 15 3.84 9.20 12.55
N PHE A 16 3.25 10.11 11.78
CA PHE A 16 1.80 10.24 11.70
C PHE A 16 1.30 9.31 10.60
N ILE A 17 0.19 8.62 10.85
CA ILE A 17 -0.56 7.92 9.82
C ILE A 17 -1.93 8.55 9.69
N LYS A 18 -2.37 8.74 8.45
CA LYS A 18 -3.74 9.11 8.10
C LYS A 18 -4.46 7.84 7.66
N PHE A 19 -5.60 7.53 8.26
CA PHE A 19 -6.42 6.37 7.91
C PHE A 19 -7.89 6.65 8.26
N ARG A 20 -8.83 5.94 7.62
CA ARG A 20 -10.25 6.01 7.98
C ARG A 20 -10.52 5.17 9.23
N ASP A 21 -11.16 5.75 10.25
CA ASP A 21 -11.45 5.04 11.50
C ASP A 21 -12.78 4.29 11.39
N PHE A 22 -12.71 2.97 11.19
CA PHE A 22 -13.88 2.11 11.12
C PHE A 22 -14.34 1.57 12.48
N LYS A 23 -13.63 1.89 13.59
CA LYS A 23 -13.86 1.22 14.88
C LYS A 23 -15.25 1.49 15.47
N ASN A 24 -15.76 2.69 15.26
CA ASN A 24 -17.03 3.15 15.81
C ASN A 24 -18.05 3.46 14.69
N MET A 25 -17.84 2.92 13.49
CA MET A 25 -18.75 3.13 12.36
C MET A 25 -20.05 2.35 12.62
N ASP A 26 -21.19 3.01 12.48
CA ASP A 26 -22.49 2.34 12.47
C ASP A 26 -22.72 1.72 11.09
N GLU A 27 -22.52 0.40 11.00
CA GLU A 27 -22.67 -0.34 9.75
C GLU A 27 -24.10 -0.28 9.18
N THR A 28 -25.11 -0.19 10.05
CA THR A 28 -26.52 -0.17 9.62
C THR A 28 -26.89 1.17 9.01
N ALA A 29 -26.52 2.27 9.67
CA ALA A 29 -26.70 3.62 9.14
C ALA A 29 -25.88 3.84 7.86
N PHE A 30 -24.65 3.33 7.82
CA PHE A 30 -23.80 3.38 6.64
C PHE A 30 -24.42 2.67 5.42
N MET A 31 -24.87 1.42 5.60
CA MET A 31 -25.51 0.68 4.51
C MET A 31 -26.84 1.29 4.08
N SER A 32 -27.61 1.83 5.04
CA SER A 32 -28.85 2.56 4.74
C SER A 32 -28.59 3.76 3.83
N ASP A 33 -27.56 4.56 4.12
CA ASP A 33 -27.22 5.72 3.30
C ASP A 33 -26.80 5.31 1.87
N ILE A 34 -26.01 4.24 1.72
CA ILE A 34 -25.60 3.72 0.41
C ILE A 34 -26.80 3.24 -0.41
N LEU A 35 -27.72 2.50 0.22
CA LEU A 35 -28.89 1.97 -0.46
C LEU A 35 -29.90 3.08 -0.78
N SER A 36 -29.95 4.15 0.02
CA SER A 36 -30.82 5.31 -0.23
C SER A 36 -30.31 6.23 -1.35
N PHE A 37 -29.06 6.08 -1.76
CA PHE A 37 -28.48 6.94 -2.78
C PHE A 37 -29.16 6.71 -4.14
N PRO A 38 -29.59 7.78 -4.86
CA PRO A 38 -30.28 7.67 -6.13
C PRO A 38 -29.29 7.35 -7.27
N TRP A 39 -28.85 6.09 -7.36
CA TRP A 39 -27.92 5.61 -8.39
C TRP A 39 -28.42 5.84 -9.82
N GLN A 40 -29.74 5.96 -10.01
CA GLN A 40 -30.38 6.28 -11.28
C GLN A 40 -29.89 7.62 -11.86
N ASN A 41 -29.48 8.57 -11.01
CA ASN A 41 -28.92 9.84 -11.48
C ASN A 41 -27.59 9.65 -12.23
N ILE A 42 -26.84 8.58 -11.93
CA ILE A 42 -25.61 8.23 -12.64
C ILE A 42 -25.95 7.49 -13.94
N GLU A 43 -27.01 6.68 -13.95
CA GLU A 43 -27.46 5.95 -15.16
C GLU A 43 -27.90 6.90 -16.28
N ASN A 44 -28.39 8.10 -15.93
CA ASN A 44 -28.84 9.12 -16.87
C ASN A 44 -27.71 9.98 -17.46
N LEU A 45 -26.46 9.79 -17.05
CA LEU A 45 -25.33 10.53 -17.61
C LEU A 45 -24.96 9.97 -18.99
N GLU A 46 -24.37 10.81 -19.85
CA GLU A 46 -23.97 10.39 -21.19
C GLU A 46 -22.51 9.90 -21.22
N SER A 47 -21.64 10.54 -20.42
CA SER A 47 -20.22 10.24 -20.37
C SER A 47 -19.87 9.20 -19.31
N VAL A 48 -19.11 8.18 -19.71
CA VAL A 48 -18.57 7.16 -18.79
C VAL A 48 -17.65 7.78 -17.74
N ASP A 49 -16.86 8.79 -18.12
CA ASP A 49 -15.96 9.49 -17.20
C ASP A 49 -16.76 10.21 -16.11
N GLU A 50 -17.84 10.91 -16.48
CA GLU A 50 -18.72 11.59 -15.53
C GLU A 50 -19.43 10.59 -14.60
N MET A 51 -19.85 9.43 -15.13
CA MET A 51 -20.43 8.36 -14.31
C MET A 51 -19.46 7.87 -13.24
N VAL A 52 -18.21 7.62 -13.63
CA VAL A 52 -17.16 7.13 -12.72
C VAL A 52 -16.81 8.18 -11.68
N ASP A 53 -16.68 9.45 -12.08
CA ASP A 53 -16.38 10.54 -11.15
C ASP A 53 -17.51 10.75 -10.15
N LYS A 54 -18.77 10.75 -10.61
CA LYS A 54 -19.92 10.90 -9.73
C LYS A 54 -20.07 9.72 -8.79
N PHE A 55 -19.86 8.50 -9.28
CA PHE A 55 -19.81 7.31 -8.44
C PHE A 55 -18.73 7.45 -7.36
N ASN A 56 -17.49 7.76 -7.74
CA ASN A 56 -16.36 7.89 -6.81
C ASN A 56 -16.62 8.96 -5.74
N GLN A 57 -17.11 10.14 -6.12
CA GLN A 57 -17.48 11.20 -5.19
C GLN A 57 -18.53 10.74 -4.19
N SER A 58 -19.61 10.12 -4.68
CA SER A 58 -20.72 9.67 -3.84
C SER A 58 -20.26 8.64 -2.78
N ILE A 59 -19.38 7.73 -3.18
CA ILE A 59 -18.81 6.73 -2.27
C ILE A 59 -17.90 7.39 -1.23
N ILE A 60 -17.06 8.33 -1.65
CA ILE A 60 -16.17 9.09 -0.76
C ILE A 60 -16.99 9.87 0.27
N ASP A 61 -18.06 10.56 -0.14
CA ASP A 61 -18.91 11.36 0.73
C ASP A 61 -19.57 10.51 1.83
N VAL A 62 -20.12 9.35 1.47
CA VAL A 62 -20.69 8.41 2.45
C VAL A 62 -19.61 7.92 3.42
N TYR A 63 -18.42 7.57 2.91
CA TYR A 63 -17.31 7.16 3.77
C TYR A 63 -16.80 8.31 4.66
N ASP A 64 -16.82 9.55 4.20
CA ASP A 64 -16.43 10.72 5.00
C ASP A 64 -17.44 11.02 6.11
N LYS A 65 -18.74 10.78 5.87
CA LYS A 65 -19.79 10.87 6.88
C LYS A 65 -19.64 9.81 7.98
N HIS A 66 -19.41 8.55 7.60
CA HIS A 66 -19.47 7.41 8.54
C HIS A 66 -18.11 6.94 9.08
N ALA A 67 -17.03 7.14 8.32
CA ALA A 67 -15.67 6.73 8.66
C ALA A 67 -14.64 7.79 8.20
N PRO A 68 -14.66 8.99 8.79
CA PRO A 68 -13.79 10.08 8.40
C PRO A 68 -12.31 9.72 8.59
N TYR A 69 -11.44 10.40 7.83
CA TYR A 69 -10.01 10.27 8.00
C TYR A 69 -9.56 10.86 9.34
N VAL A 70 -8.86 10.03 10.11
CA VAL A 70 -8.17 10.43 11.33
C VAL A 70 -6.67 10.37 11.14
N THR A 71 -5.97 11.35 11.72
CA THR A 71 -4.51 11.33 11.78
C THR A 71 -4.09 10.93 13.17
N LYS A 72 -3.44 9.77 13.32
CA LYS A 72 -2.91 9.32 14.62
C LYS A 72 -1.40 9.28 14.60
N ARG A 73 -0.82 9.73 15.70
CA ARG A 73 0.61 9.62 15.99
C ARG A 73 0.93 8.17 16.33
N ILE A 74 1.68 7.48 15.47
CA ILE A 74 2.27 6.20 15.82
C ILE A 74 3.53 6.49 16.62
N ASN A 75 3.43 6.24 17.92
CA ASN A 75 4.61 6.03 18.72
C ASN A 75 5.15 4.64 18.39
N LYS A 76 6.08 4.54 17.43
CA LYS A 76 6.98 3.38 17.36
C LYS A 76 7.84 3.42 18.62
N ARG A 77 7.29 3.00 19.76
CA ARG A 77 8.10 2.49 20.85
C ARG A 77 8.67 1.21 20.26
N HIS A 78 9.87 1.27 19.68
CA HIS A 78 10.70 0.08 19.71
C HIS A 78 10.88 -0.18 21.22
N PRO A 79 10.28 -1.24 21.81
CA PRO A 79 10.73 -1.65 23.12
C PRO A 79 12.22 -1.89 22.91
N VAL A 80 13.06 -1.10 23.57
CA VAL A 80 14.50 -1.26 23.46
C VAL A 80 14.75 -2.71 23.89
N PRO A 81 15.07 -3.63 22.98
CA PRO A 81 14.77 -5.05 23.20
C PRO A 81 15.67 -5.69 24.26
N TRP A 82 16.73 -4.99 24.67
CA TRP A 82 17.58 -5.35 25.78
C TRP A 82 17.18 -4.74 27.13
N ILE A 83 16.20 -3.84 27.19
CA ILE A 83 15.71 -3.28 28.47
C ILE A 83 14.64 -4.21 29.03
N THR A 84 14.93 -4.78 30.20
CA THR A 84 14.00 -5.64 30.94
C THR A 84 13.17 -4.82 31.94
N ASN A 85 12.06 -5.39 32.42
CA ASN A 85 11.24 -4.80 33.48
C ASN A 85 12.06 -4.54 34.77
N GLU A 86 13.06 -5.36 35.04
CA GLU A 86 14.01 -5.16 36.14
C GLU A 86 14.85 -3.88 35.96
N ILE A 87 15.38 -3.63 34.76
CA ILE A 87 16.12 -2.40 34.48
C ILE A 87 15.18 -1.18 34.61
N LEU A 88 13.93 -1.30 34.15
CA LEU A 88 12.93 -0.24 34.29
C LEU A 88 12.60 0.06 35.75
N SER A 89 12.44 -0.95 36.61
CA SER A 89 12.18 -0.76 38.04
C SER A 89 13.36 -0.09 38.74
N LEU A 90 14.60 -0.46 38.39
CA LEU A 90 15.81 0.21 38.89
C LEU A 90 15.89 1.67 38.42
N MET A 91 15.53 1.96 37.16
CA MET A 91 15.44 3.33 36.66
C MET A 91 14.42 4.15 37.44
N ALA A 92 13.23 3.61 37.71
CA ALA A 92 12.21 4.27 38.52
C ALA A 92 12.70 4.54 39.96
N ARG A 93 13.41 3.57 40.56
CA ARG A 93 14.02 3.73 41.89
C ARG A 93 15.11 4.81 41.89
N ARG A 94 15.97 4.85 40.86
CA ARG A 94 16.97 5.92 40.67
C ARG A 94 16.30 7.29 40.60
N ASP A 95 15.24 7.42 39.83
CA ASP A 95 14.53 8.69 39.65
C ASP A 95 13.79 9.13 40.93
N SER A 96 13.30 8.17 41.72
CA SER A 96 12.78 8.42 43.07
C SER A 96 13.88 8.93 44.02
N LEU A 97 15.04 8.25 44.07
CA LEU A 97 16.17 8.66 44.89
C LEU A 97 16.67 10.06 44.53
N TYR A 98 16.81 10.36 43.23
CA TYR A 98 17.22 11.68 42.77
C TYR A 98 16.24 12.77 43.20
N ARG A 99 14.92 12.53 43.05
CA ARG A 99 13.89 13.48 43.50
C ARG A 99 13.95 13.71 45.01
N ARG A 100 14.16 12.66 45.81
CA ARG A 100 14.28 12.76 47.28
C ARG A 100 15.54 13.53 47.68
N ALA A 101 16.70 13.12 47.18
CA ALA A 101 17.99 13.76 47.45
C ALA A 101 17.98 15.26 47.12
N ARG A 102 17.34 15.65 46.01
CA ARG A 102 17.25 17.05 45.59
C ARG A 102 16.36 17.90 46.52
N ARG A 103 15.31 17.31 47.11
CA ARG A 103 14.43 18.00 48.07
C ARG A 103 15.05 18.08 49.46
N SER A 104 15.64 17.00 49.95
CA SER A 104 16.19 16.92 51.30
C SER A 104 17.61 17.46 51.41
N ARG A 105 18.31 17.68 50.29
CA ARG A 105 19.76 17.99 50.22
C ARG A 105 20.63 16.96 50.96
N ASP A 106 20.13 15.73 51.06
CA ASP A 106 20.80 14.64 51.77
C ASP A 106 21.90 14.01 50.89
N HIS A 107 23.13 14.05 51.40
CA HIS A 107 24.31 13.49 50.74
C HIS A 107 24.26 11.97 50.61
N LEU A 108 23.66 11.26 51.59
CA LEU A 108 23.55 9.80 51.57
C LEU A 108 22.63 9.33 50.43
N LEU A 109 21.48 9.99 50.28
CA LEU A 109 20.56 9.70 49.17
C LEU A 109 21.20 10.04 47.80
N MET A 110 22.04 11.07 47.76
CA MET A 110 22.77 11.42 46.54
C MET A 110 23.83 10.37 46.18
N ASP A 111 24.52 9.78 47.16
CA ASP A 111 25.44 8.66 46.94
C ASP A 111 24.72 7.40 46.48
N GLN A 112 23.61 7.04 47.13
CA GLN A 112 22.77 5.93 46.68
C GLN A 112 22.29 6.11 45.23
N TYR A 113 21.93 7.34 44.84
CA TYR A 113 21.62 7.67 43.45
C TYR A 113 22.83 7.44 42.52
N ARG A 114 24.04 7.90 42.88
CA ARG A 114 25.26 7.73 42.06
C ARG A 114 25.58 6.25 41.87
N HIS A 115 25.54 5.44 42.93
CA HIS A 115 25.75 4.00 42.87
C HIS A 115 24.72 3.33 41.96
N LEU A 116 23.44 3.64 42.14
CA LEU A 116 22.37 3.05 41.33
C LEU A 116 22.45 3.48 39.87
N ARG A 117 22.80 4.74 39.59
CA ARG A 117 23.05 5.25 38.22
C ARG A 117 24.16 4.47 37.53
N ASN A 118 25.28 4.23 38.22
CA ASN A 118 26.43 3.50 37.68
C ASN A 118 26.08 2.02 37.45
N ARG A 119 25.35 1.39 38.38
CA ARG A 119 24.83 0.02 38.22
C ARG A 119 23.91 -0.09 37.01
N ILE A 120 22.96 0.83 36.84
CA ILE A 120 22.06 0.86 35.67
C ILE A 120 22.86 1.02 34.37
N LYS A 121 23.88 1.88 34.34
CA LYS A 121 24.76 2.05 33.16
C LYS A 121 25.43 0.72 32.79
N GLN A 122 25.94 -0.02 33.77
CA GLN A 122 26.54 -1.34 33.55
C GLN A 122 25.51 -2.38 33.08
N LEU A 123 24.32 -2.43 33.70
CA LEU A 123 23.24 -3.33 33.31
C LEU A 123 22.79 -3.08 31.87
N LEU A 124 22.61 -1.81 31.48
CA LEU A 124 22.26 -1.43 30.12
C LEU A 124 23.34 -1.86 29.10
N ARG A 125 24.63 -1.66 29.44
CA ARG A 125 25.75 -2.10 28.59
C ARG A 125 25.73 -3.62 28.40
N ASN A 126 25.60 -4.37 29.49
CA ASN A 126 25.59 -5.83 29.46
C ASN A 126 24.38 -6.38 28.72
N ALA A 127 23.21 -5.80 28.94
CA ALA A 127 21.99 -6.23 28.26
C ALA A 127 22.07 -5.97 26.75
N ARG A 128 22.58 -4.80 26.33
CA ARG A 128 22.83 -4.50 24.91
C ARG A 128 23.79 -5.52 24.31
N LEU A 129 24.89 -5.84 24.99
CA LEU A 129 25.87 -6.83 24.51
C LEU A 129 25.24 -8.22 24.31
N ARG A 130 24.48 -8.71 25.30
CA ARG A 130 23.78 -9.99 25.22
C ARG A 130 22.79 -10.03 24.06
N TYR A 131 22.01 -8.96 23.88
CA TYR A 131 21.05 -8.87 22.78
C TYR A 131 21.75 -8.93 21.42
N THR A 132 22.80 -8.11 21.22
CA THR A 132 23.54 -8.11 19.95
C THR A 132 24.20 -9.47 19.69
N ARG A 133 24.75 -10.13 20.71
CA ARG A 133 25.33 -11.48 20.56
C ARG A 133 24.26 -12.47 20.10
N ARG A 134 23.11 -12.53 20.79
CA ARG A 134 21.96 -13.37 20.42
C ARG A 134 21.46 -13.13 19.01
N LEU A 135 21.49 -11.88 18.54
CA LEU A 135 21.09 -11.53 17.18
C LEU A 135 21.88 -12.30 16.12
N PHE A 136 23.17 -12.57 16.38
CA PHE A 136 24.11 -13.21 15.46
C PHE A 136 24.57 -14.62 15.88
N GLU A 137 24.01 -15.19 16.95
CA GLU A 137 24.37 -16.53 17.45
C GLU A 137 23.99 -17.66 16.46
N ASN A 138 22.93 -17.47 15.66
CA ASN A 138 22.49 -18.49 14.69
C ASN A 138 23.40 -18.51 13.45
N ARG A 139 24.27 -19.53 13.38
CA ARG A 139 25.23 -19.75 12.28
C ARG A 139 24.58 -20.18 10.96
N LYS A 140 23.32 -20.64 10.96
CA LYS A 140 22.59 -21.07 9.76
C LYS A 140 21.74 -19.96 9.12
N GLN A 141 21.93 -18.69 9.52
CA GLN A 141 21.13 -17.58 8.98
C GLN A 141 21.46 -17.28 7.51
N SER A 142 20.44 -16.94 6.73
CA SER A 142 20.63 -16.50 5.34
C SER A 142 21.33 -15.14 5.26
N SER A 143 21.99 -14.85 4.14
CA SER A 143 22.61 -13.53 3.89
C SER A 143 21.59 -12.39 3.99
N SER A 144 20.37 -12.59 3.48
CA SER A 144 19.27 -11.61 3.57
C SER A 144 18.90 -11.30 5.03
N ASP A 145 18.77 -12.34 5.86
CA ASP A 145 18.43 -12.19 7.28
C ASP A 145 19.56 -11.51 8.07
N LEU A 146 20.81 -11.84 7.77
CA LEU A 146 21.99 -11.19 8.35
C LEU A 146 21.96 -9.69 8.05
N TRP A 147 21.83 -9.31 6.77
CA TRP A 147 21.81 -7.91 6.37
C TRP A 147 20.60 -7.15 6.91
N ARG A 148 19.45 -7.81 7.06
CA ARG A 148 18.27 -7.23 7.74
C ARG A 148 18.57 -6.91 9.21
N LYS A 149 19.23 -7.81 9.93
CA LYS A 149 19.67 -7.62 11.33
C LYS A 149 20.75 -6.54 11.48
N VAL A 150 21.71 -6.47 10.55
CA VAL A 150 22.74 -5.42 10.53
C VAL A 150 22.09 -4.04 10.31
N LYS A 151 21.17 -3.94 9.35
CA LYS A 151 20.40 -2.70 9.10
C LYS A 151 19.54 -2.28 10.29
N SER A 152 18.96 -3.23 11.04
CA SER A 152 18.17 -2.88 12.23
C SER A 152 19.00 -2.31 13.37
N LEU A 153 20.31 -2.57 13.39
CA LEU A 153 21.26 -1.91 14.29
C LEU A 153 21.61 -0.48 13.85
N GLY A 154 21.15 -0.03 12.68
CA GLY A 154 21.50 1.27 12.11
C GLY A 154 22.78 1.26 11.28
N VAL A 155 23.30 0.07 10.93
CA VAL A 155 24.49 -0.07 10.09
C VAL A 155 24.07 -0.11 8.61
N GLY A 156 24.66 0.77 7.81
CA GLY A 156 24.36 0.92 6.38
C GLY A 156 23.56 2.19 6.07
N LYS A 157 23.66 2.66 4.83
CA LYS A 157 22.93 3.87 4.38
C LYS A 157 21.43 3.61 4.48
N GLN A 158 20.71 4.46 5.22
CA GLN A 158 19.27 4.53 5.06
C GLN A 158 18.99 5.05 3.65
N ARG A 159 18.24 4.29 2.87
CA ARG A 159 17.76 4.76 1.57
C ARG A 159 16.77 5.87 1.86
N ILE A 160 17.24 7.11 1.86
CA ILE A 160 16.38 8.29 1.82
C ILE A 160 15.77 8.25 0.42
N PRO A 161 14.46 8.02 0.26
CA PRO A 161 13.83 8.14 -1.04
C PRO A 161 14.01 9.60 -1.44
N GLN A 162 14.92 9.87 -2.37
CA GLN A 162 14.91 11.17 -3.02
C GLN A 162 13.67 11.15 -3.92
N PRO A 163 12.79 12.17 -3.80
CA PRO A 163 11.67 12.29 -4.72
C PRO A 163 12.27 12.51 -6.11
N VAL A 164 12.23 11.45 -6.92
CA VAL A 164 12.58 11.53 -8.33
C VAL A 164 11.34 12.11 -9.01
N HIS A 165 11.38 13.41 -9.27
CA HIS A 165 10.32 14.09 -10.02
C HIS A 165 10.62 13.95 -11.51
N ILE A 166 10.20 12.83 -12.10
CA ILE A 166 10.17 12.69 -13.56
C ILE A 166 8.72 12.95 -13.98
N PRO A 167 8.44 13.99 -14.76
CA PRO A 167 7.10 14.22 -15.26
C PRO A 167 6.70 13.05 -16.17
N LEU A 168 5.47 12.53 -15.98
CA LEU A 168 4.99 11.34 -16.69
C LEU A 168 5.05 11.50 -18.21
N ASN A 169 4.81 12.71 -18.71
CA ASN A 169 4.87 12.99 -20.14
C ASN A 169 6.29 12.84 -20.68
N GLU A 170 7.32 13.31 -19.98
CA GLU A 170 8.71 13.10 -20.42
C GLU A 170 9.07 11.62 -20.41
N LEU A 171 8.64 10.88 -19.39
CA LEU A 171 8.84 9.44 -19.30
C LEU A 171 8.14 8.70 -20.46
N ASN A 172 6.89 9.05 -20.75
CA ASN A 172 6.14 8.50 -21.87
C ASN A 172 6.84 8.84 -23.20
N THR A 173 7.25 10.10 -23.41
CA THR A 173 7.96 10.51 -24.63
C THR A 173 9.26 9.73 -24.79
N TYR A 174 10.02 9.52 -23.71
CA TYR A 174 11.23 8.72 -23.73
C TYR A 174 10.94 7.28 -24.18
N PHE A 175 9.97 6.60 -23.55
CA PHE A 175 9.64 5.22 -23.93
C PHE A 175 9.05 5.11 -25.35
N THR A 176 8.29 6.10 -25.81
CA THR A 176 7.82 6.15 -27.22
C THR A 176 8.97 6.44 -28.19
N SER A 177 9.99 7.18 -27.77
CA SER A 177 11.18 7.45 -28.59
C SER A 177 12.11 6.24 -28.70
N CYS A 178 12.15 5.37 -27.69
CA CYS A 178 12.90 4.12 -27.75
C CYS A 178 12.45 3.22 -28.91
N SER A 179 11.19 3.31 -29.32
CA SER A 179 10.62 2.61 -30.48
C SER A 179 10.76 3.34 -31.82
N GLN A 180 11.43 4.50 -31.89
CA GLN A 180 11.61 5.22 -33.16
C GLN A 180 12.73 4.62 -34.03
N ASN A 181 13.69 3.90 -33.44
CA ASN A 181 14.74 3.17 -34.17
C ASN A 181 14.27 1.78 -34.63
N VAL A 182 13.02 1.67 -35.06
CA VAL A 182 12.48 0.43 -35.60
C VAL A 182 12.68 0.44 -37.10
N ASN A 183 13.29 -0.62 -37.62
CA ASN A 183 13.46 -0.80 -39.07
C ASN A 183 12.07 -0.97 -39.71
N LEU A 184 11.64 0.04 -40.47
CA LEU A 184 10.33 0.08 -41.13
C LEU A 184 10.15 -1.07 -42.11
N ASP A 185 11.23 -1.59 -42.70
CA ASP A 185 11.17 -2.72 -43.62
C ASP A 185 10.76 -4.00 -42.89
N ILE A 186 11.27 -4.22 -41.67
CA ILE A 186 10.88 -5.37 -40.82
C ILE A 186 9.42 -5.24 -40.39
N VAL A 187 8.98 -4.02 -40.05
CA VAL A 187 7.58 -3.77 -39.67
C VAL A 187 6.65 -4.02 -40.85
N ASN A 188 6.99 -3.51 -42.03
CA ASN A 188 6.21 -3.70 -43.26
C ASN A 188 6.20 -5.16 -43.71
N ASP A 189 7.32 -5.88 -43.58
CA ASP A 189 7.40 -7.32 -43.84
C ASP A 189 6.55 -8.13 -42.85
N TYR A 190 6.55 -7.75 -41.57
CA TYR A 190 5.66 -8.37 -40.58
C TYR A 190 4.18 -8.09 -40.86
N PHE A 191 3.82 -6.85 -41.20
CA PHE A 191 2.44 -6.49 -41.56
C PHE A 191 1.98 -7.20 -42.82
N SER A 192 2.82 -7.27 -43.86
CA SER A 192 2.50 -7.99 -45.09
C SER A 192 2.34 -9.48 -44.82
N HIS A 193 3.19 -10.08 -43.96
CA HIS A 193 3.02 -11.46 -43.51
C HIS A 193 1.73 -11.68 -42.70
N LEU A 194 1.31 -10.72 -41.87
CA LEU A 194 0.03 -10.79 -41.14
C LEU A 194 -1.18 -10.68 -42.08
N LEU A 195 -1.13 -9.80 -43.07
CA LEU A 195 -2.20 -9.58 -44.04
C LEU A 195 -2.33 -10.75 -45.04
N ASN A 196 -1.21 -11.37 -45.41
CA ASN A 196 -1.16 -12.52 -46.31
C ASN A 196 -1.39 -13.85 -45.58
N LYS A 197 -1.53 -13.83 -44.25
CA LYS A 197 -1.84 -15.04 -43.49
C LYS A 197 -3.25 -15.49 -43.86
N PRO A 198 -3.45 -16.76 -44.26
CA PRO A 198 -4.76 -17.24 -44.66
C PRO A 198 -5.76 -16.96 -43.53
N ASP A 199 -6.82 -16.24 -43.88
CA ASP A 199 -7.84 -15.83 -42.93
C ASP A 199 -8.69 -17.05 -42.56
N HIS A 200 -8.30 -17.72 -41.48
CA HIS A 200 -9.08 -18.81 -40.89
C HIS A 200 -10.33 -18.29 -40.15
N ARG A 201 -10.65 -16.98 -40.16
CA ARG A 201 -11.84 -16.43 -39.51
C ARG A 201 -13.16 -17.00 -40.03
N ARG A 202 -13.19 -17.59 -41.23
CA ARG A 202 -14.42 -18.22 -41.76
C ARG A 202 -14.92 -19.40 -40.91
N ASP A 203 -14.05 -20.01 -40.11
CA ASP A 203 -14.39 -21.13 -39.23
C ASP A 203 -14.59 -20.72 -37.76
N TYR A 204 -14.42 -19.44 -37.40
CA TYR A 204 -14.57 -18.95 -36.04
C TYR A 204 -15.59 -17.82 -35.95
N PRO A 205 -16.43 -17.80 -34.90
CA PRO A 205 -17.35 -16.69 -34.70
C PRO A 205 -16.59 -15.38 -34.53
N GLU A 206 -17.12 -14.30 -35.09
CA GLU A 206 -16.59 -12.95 -34.89
C GLU A 206 -16.48 -12.63 -33.39
N PHE A 207 -15.39 -11.97 -33.01
CA PHE A 207 -15.22 -11.49 -31.66
C PHE A 207 -16.17 -10.32 -31.41
N ILE A 208 -17.19 -10.56 -30.59
CA ILE A 208 -18.17 -9.55 -30.20
C ILE A 208 -18.14 -9.41 -28.69
N PHE A 209 -18.01 -8.19 -28.21
CA PHE A 209 -18.15 -7.90 -26.79
C PHE A 209 -19.58 -8.19 -26.34
N LYS A 210 -19.70 -9.01 -25.31
CA LYS A 210 -20.98 -9.29 -24.66
C LYS A 210 -21.10 -8.43 -23.40
N PRO A 211 -22.32 -7.94 -23.07
CA PRO A 211 -22.54 -7.27 -21.80
C PRO A 211 -22.20 -8.23 -20.66
N VAL A 212 -21.58 -7.68 -19.62
CA VAL A 212 -21.25 -8.40 -18.39
C VAL A 212 -22.45 -8.44 -17.46
N ILE A 213 -22.59 -9.54 -16.74
CA ILE A 213 -23.59 -9.66 -15.67
C ILE A 213 -22.96 -9.34 -14.31
N GLN A 214 -23.81 -9.01 -13.33
CA GLN A 214 -23.38 -8.70 -11.96
C GLN A 214 -22.50 -9.79 -11.34
N GLY A 215 -22.76 -11.07 -11.63
CA GLY A 215 -21.95 -12.19 -11.17
C GLY A 215 -20.51 -12.17 -11.69
N ASP A 216 -20.29 -11.70 -12.92
CA ASP A 216 -18.95 -11.58 -13.50
C ASP A 216 -18.18 -10.44 -12.85
N VAL A 217 -18.85 -9.29 -12.67
CA VAL A 217 -18.29 -8.11 -11.98
C VAL A 217 -17.93 -8.45 -10.53
N LEU A 218 -18.80 -9.18 -9.82
CA LEU A 218 -18.55 -9.64 -8.45
C LEU A 218 -17.29 -10.51 -8.38
N LYS A 219 -17.17 -11.51 -9.26
CA LYS A 219 -15.99 -12.41 -9.33
C LYS A 219 -14.72 -11.62 -9.68
N ALA A 220 -14.81 -10.71 -10.65
CA ALA A 220 -13.71 -9.89 -11.10
C ALA A 220 -13.14 -9.02 -9.96
N ILE A 221 -14.01 -8.29 -9.25
CA ILE A 221 -13.61 -7.42 -8.14
C ILE A 221 -13.04 -8.23 -6.97
N HIS A 222 -13.63 -9.37 -6.63
CA HIS A 222 -13.10 -10.25 -5.58
C HIS A 222 -11.70 -10.76 -5.89
N ARG A 223 -11.43 -11.09 -7.16
CA ARG A 223 -10.12 -11.57 -7.62
C ARG A 223 -9.00 -10.54 -7.51
N ILE A 224 -9.30 -9.25 -7.39
CA ILE A 224 -8.29 -8.22 -7.17
C ILE A 224 -7.61 -8.44 -5.81
N ARG A 225 -6.32 -8.76 -5.85
CA ARG A 225 -5.45 -8.96 -4.67
C ARG A 225 -4.59 -7.74 -4.32
N SER A 226 -4.44 -6.81 -5.26
CA SER A 226 -3.62 -5.61 -5.03
C SER A 226 -4.31 -4.66 -4.07
N ASN A 227 -3.55 -4.12 -3.11
CA ASN A 227 -4.00 -3.03 -2.24
C ASN A 227 -3.46 -1.67 -2.71
N ALA A 228 -2.93 -1.60 -3.93
CA ALA A 228 -2.57 -0.34 -4.54
C ALA A 228 -3.82 0.55 -4.65
N VAL A 229 -3.65 1.83 -4.36
CA VAL A 229 -4.69 2.85 -4.46
C VAL A 229 -4.44 3.61 -5.76
N GLY A 230 -5.49 3.79 -6.56
CA GLY A 230 -5.41 4.51 -7.83
C GLY A 230 -5.38 6.02 -7.63
N TYR A 231 -5.51 6.75 -8.74
CA TYR A 231 -5.63 8.21 -8.74
C TYR A 231 -6.90 8.70 -8.01
N ASP A 232 -7.94 7.86 -8.00
CA ASP A 232 -9.19 8.06 -7.26
C ASP A 232 -9.01 8.16 -5.73
N ASN A 233 -7.85 7.77 -5.19
CA ASN A 233 -7.59 7.63 -3.76
C ASN A 233 -8.56 6.66 -3.05
N ILE A 234 -9.19 5.73 -3.77
CA ILE A 234 -10.14 4.75 -3.23
C ILE A 234 -9.47 3.36 -3.15
N PRO A 235 -9.15 2.85 -1.95
CA PRO A 235 -8.68 1.48 -1.80
C PRO A 235 -9.75 0.47 -2.22
N ILE A 236 -9.36 -0.60 -2.91
CA ILE A 236 -10.28 -1.67 -3.34
C ILE A 236 -11.09 -2.29 -2.19
N ARG A 237 -10.56 -2.24 -0.96
CA ARG A 237 -11.25 -2.72 0.24
C ARG A 237 -12.55 -1.95 0.49
N LEU A 238 -12.57 -0.65 0.23
CA LEU A 238 -13.78 0.17 0.39
C LEU A 238 -14.88 -0.27 -0.56
N ILE A 239 -14.53 -0.54 -1.82
CA ILE A 239 -15.48 -1.06 -2.81
C ILE A 239 -15.96 -2.46 -2.42
N LYS A 240 -15.06 -3.34 -1.96
CA LYS A 240 -15.42 -4.70 -1.52
C LYS A 240 -16.42 -4.73 -0.37
N ASN A 241 -16.31 -3.81 0.59
CA ASN A 241 -17.22 -3.74 1.75
C ASN A 241 -18.68 -3.46 1.34
N ILE A 242 -18.89 -2.73 0.25
CA ILE A 242 -20.21 -2.25 -0.19
C ILE A 242 -20.64 -2.90 -1.51
N LEU A 243 -19.84 -3.86 -1.99
CA LEU A 243 -19.91 -4.34 -3.37
C LEU A 243 -21.30 -4.84 -3.74
N PHE A 244 -21.98 -5.54 -2.83
CA PHE A 244 -23.34 -6.03 -3.09
C PHE A 244 -24.36 -4.91 -3.32
N ALA A 245 -24.24 -3.79 -2.60
CA ALA A 245 -25.15 -2.66 -2.73
C ALA A 245 -24.88 -1.87 -4.03
N VAL A 246 -23.62 -1.74 -4.43
CA VAL A 246 -23.22 -0.97 -5.63
C VAL A 246 -23.10 -1.85 -6.89
N LEU A 247 -23.32 -3.15 -6.78
CA LEU A 247 -23.12 -4.09 -7.89
C LEU A 247 -23.95 -3.73 -9.14
N PRO A 248 -25.23 -3.32 -9.03
CA PRO A 248 -26.04 -2.95 -10.18
C PRO A 248 -25.43 -1.77 -10.94
N ILE A 249 -25.11 -0.67 -10.24
CA ILE A 249 -24.57 0.54 -10.87
C ILE A 249 -23.17 0.32 -11.44
N VAL A 250 -22.31 -0.44 -10.76
CA VAL A 250 -20.97 -0.75 -11.28
C VAL A 250 -21.07 -1.60 -12.55
N THR A 251 -22.02 -2.54 -12.60
CA THR A 251 -22.27 -3.37 -13.80
C THR A 251 -22.82 -2.54 -14.95
N PHE A 252 -23.71 -1.58 -14.66
CA PHE A 252 -24.19 -0.62 -15.65
C PHE A 252 -23.02 0.17 -16.26
N ILE A 253 -22.18 0.80 -15.43
CA ILE A 253 -21.01 1.57 -15.89
C ILE A 253 -20.08 0.72 -16.78
N PHE A 254 -19.84 -0.53 -16.40
CA PHE A 254 -19.04 -1.46 -17.23
C PHE A 254 -19.68 -1.71 -18.59
N ASN A 255 -20.98 -1.98 -18.63
CA ASN A 255 -21.68 -2.22 -19.88
C ASN A 255 -21.74 -0.97 -20.76
N THR A 256 -21.94 0.21 -20.18
CA THR A 256 -21.89 1.49 -20.91
C THR A 256 -20.51 1.71 -21.53
N SER A 257 -19.43 1.43 -20.78
CA SER A 257 -18.06 1.52 -21.32
C SER A 257 -17.80 0.54 -22.47
N ILE A 258 -18.29 -0.70 -22.34
CA ILE A 258 -18.16 -1.73 -23.38
C ILE A 258 -18.91 -1.32 -24.65
N LEU A 259 -20.14 -0.81 -24.51
CA LEU A 259 -21.00 -0.44 -25.63
C LEU A 259 -20.50 0.80 -26.38
N ASN A 260 -20.02 1.82 -25.66
CA ASN A 260 -19.55 3.05 -26.28
C ASN A 260 -18.17 2.91 -26.91
N VAL A 261 -17.45 1.79 -26.71
CA VAL A 261 -16.02 1.62 -27.06
C VAL A 261 -15.14 2.74 -26.46
N VAL A 262 -15.69 3.47 -25.49
CA VAL A 262 -15.00 4.51 -24.72
C VAL A 262 -14.57 3.88 -23.42
N TYR A 263 -13.28 3.69 -23.30
CA TYR A 263 -12.63 3.41 -22.03
C TYR A 263 -12.37 4.76 -21.37
N SER A 264 -12.86 4.93 -20.14
CA SER A 264 -12.67 6.15 -19.35
C SER A 264 -11.25 6.71 -19.53
N HIS A 265 -11.12 7.97 -19.97
CA HIS A 265 -9.85 8.57 -20.45
C HIS A 265 -8.85 8.88 -19.32
N LEU A 266 -9.08 8.36 -18.11
CA LEU A 266 -8.15 8.39 -17.00
C LEU A 266 -6.95 7.49 -17.28
N ASN A 267 -6.04 8.02 -18.10
CA ASN A 267 -4.69 7.54 -18.32
C ASN A 267 -4.01 7.23 -16.98
N GLY A 268 -3.93 5.95 -16.66
CA GLY A 268 -3.20 5.45 -15.50
C GLY A 268 -4.09 4.88 -14.40
N SER A 269 -4.41 3.59 -14.51
CA SER A 269 -4.76 2.70 -13.38
C SER A 269 -6.07 3.00 -12.64
N LEU A 270 -7.20 2.70 -13.27
CA LEU A 270 -8.38 2.28 -12.53
C LEU A 270 -8.24 0.80 -12.15
N PRO A 271 -8.73 0.37 -10.97
CA PRO A 271 -9.00 -1.04 -10.69
C PRO A 271 -9.92 -1.64 -11.78
N LEU A 272 -10.83 -0.84 -12.35
CA LEU A 272 -11.79 -1.23 -13.38
C LEU A 272 -11.19 -1.31 -14.80
N SER A 273 -10.25 -0.44 -15.18
CA SER A 273 -9.55 -0.55 -16.48
C SER A 273 -8.57 -1.72 -16.51
N THR A 274 -7.94 -2.04 -15.37
CA THR A 274 -7.13 -3.25 -15.21
C THR A 274 -7.98 -4.52 -15.29
N LEU A 275 -9.28 -4.46 -14.92
CA LEU A 275 -10.23 -5.54 -15.09
C LEU A 275 -10.64 -5.73 -16.56
N LEU A 276 -10.79 -4.65 -17.33
CA LEU A 276 -11.09 -4.72 -18.78
C LEU A 276 -9.92 -5.30 -19.58
N ILE A 277 -8.67 -4.89 -19.29
CA ILE A 277 -7.47 -5.46 -19.94
C ILE A 277 -7.25 -6.93 -19.54
N ARG A 278 -7.53 -7.32 -18.29
CA ARG A 278 -7.42 -8.72 -17.86
C ARG A 278 -8.55 -9.60 -18.36
N SER A 279 -9.75 -9.06 -18.54
CA SER A 279 -10.88 -9.77 -19.18
C SER A 279 -10.51 -10.18 -20.61
N GLN A 280 -9.93 -9.26 -21.38
CA GLN A 280 -9.38 -9.54 -22.71
C GLN A 280 -8.26 -10.60 -22.67
N HIS A 281 -7.33 -10.50 -21.73
CA HIS A 281 -6.23 -11.48 -21.60
C HIS A 281 -6.72 -12.88 -21.19
N GLN A 282 -7.78 -12.98 -20.39
CA GLN A 282 -8.36 -14.26 -19.99
C GLN A 282 -9.22 -14.90 -21.08
N GLN A 283 -9.92 -14.09 -21.87
CA GLN A 283 -10.66 -14.59 -23.04
C GLN A 283 -9.70 -15.03 -24.15
N HIS A 284 -8.56 -14.36 -24.33
CA HIS A 284 -7.54 -14.78 -25.30
C HIS A 284 -6.88 -16.12 -24.89
N VAL A 285 -6.60 -16.35 -23.60
CA VAL A 285 -6.01 -17.60 -23.08
C VAL A 285 -7.00 -18.78 -23.12
N LEU A 286 -8.31 -18.54 -23.08
CA LEU A 286 -9.32 -19.61 -23.23
C LEU A 286 -9.52 -20.04 -24.70
N ILE A 287 -9.16 -19.19 -25.66
CA ILE A 287 -9.31 -19.47 -27.10
C ILE A 287 -7.99 -19.97 -27.71
N THR A 288 -6.85 -19.46 -27.26
CA THR A 288 -5.54 -20.03 -27.63
C THR A 288 -5.17 -21.09 -26.61
N GLY A 289 -5.51 -22.36 -26.86
CA GLY A 289 -5.05 -23.50 -26.05
C GLY A 289 -3.52 -23.63 -26.06
N ARG A 290 -2.84 -22.82 -25.25
CA ARG A 290 -1.43 -22.93 -24.85
C ARG A 290 -1.28 -22.50 -23.40
#